data_AF-A0A6U7JF87-F1
#
_entry.id   AF-A0A6U7JF87-F1
#
_cell.length_a   1.000
_cell.length_b   1.000
_cell.length_c   1.000
_cell.angle_alpha   90.00
_cell.angle_beta   90.00
_cell.angle_gamma   90.00
#
_symmetry.space_group_name_H-M   'P 1'
#
loop_
_entity.id
_entity.type
_entity.pdbx_description
1 polymer ?
#
loop_
_entity_poly.entity_id
_entity_poly.type
_entity_poly.pdbx_seq_one_letter_code
_entity_poly.pdbx_strand_id
1 'polypeptide(L)'
;MLKARKEALENALRQRLVGIREQELQYYTNTARNIGNQAAVISGLAYSGIRYHYLLERQHNYQQSMGDSLAECLFLSLLSVTLGCSLQTIFVSMLVALLGPQLALRGPDGSLRDAVEGMHQWNSVIIALFMTSLILLQLSAFSLMCVRDTRGCDT
;
A
#
# COMPACT_ATOMS: atom_id res chain seq x y z
N MET A 1 38.18 -12.84 -37.80
CA MET A 1 38.06 -13.68 -36.57
C MET A 1 37.89 -12.86 -35.29
N LEU A 2 38.69 -11.81 -35.04
CA LEU A 2 38.55 -10.93 -33.86
C LEU A 2 37.20 -10.20 -33.79
N LYS A 3 36.70 -9.68 -34.93
CA LYS A 3 35.39 -9.02 -35.00
C LYS A 3 34.25 -9.94 -34.57
N ALA A 4 34.25 -11.19 -35.03
CA ALA A 4 33.26 -12.19 -34.64
C ALA A 4 33.32 -12.55 -33.14
N ARG A 5 34.52 -12.59 -32.54
CA ARG A 5 34.66 -12.79 -31.08
C ARG A 5 34.13 -11.60 -30.27
N LYS A 6 34.34 -10.38 -30.77
CA LYS A 6 33.78 -9.17 -30.17
C LYS A 6 32.25 -9.19 -30.23
N GLU A 7 31.67 -9.49 -31.39
CA GLU A 7 30.22 -9.59 -31.58
C GLU A 7 29.60 -10.70 -30.71
N ALA A 8 30.26 -11.85 -30.59
CA ALA A 8 29.82 -12.93 -29.70
C ALA A 8 29.81 -12.51 -28.22
N LEU A 9 30.83 -11.75 -27.78
CA LEU A 9 30.91 -11.23 -26.43
C LEU A 9 29.83 -10.16 -26.15
N GLU A 10 29.60 -9.26 -27.12
CA GLU A 10 28.53 -8.25 -27.03
C GLU A 10 27.15 -8.92 -26.93
N ASN A 11 26.91 -9.98 -27.71
CA ASN A 11 25.66 -10.74 -27.62
C ASN A 11 25.51 -11.45 -26.27
N ALA A 12 26.59 -12.05 -25.74
CA ALA A 12 26.56 -12.68 -24.41
C ALA A 12 26.30 -11.67 -23.29
N LEU A 13 26.85 -10.46 -23.39
CA LEU A 13 26.57 -9.36 -22.46
C LEU A 13 25.12 -8.90 -22.53
N ARG A 14 24.57 -8.75 -23.75
CA ARG A 14 23.16 -8.40 -23.95
C ARG A 14 22.22 -9.43 -23.32
N GLN A 15 22.50 -10.72 -23.50
CA GLN A 15 21.72 -11.80 -22.89
C GLN A 15 21.75 -11.73 -21.35
N ARG A 16 22.93 -11.54 -20.75
CA ARG A 16 23.05 -11.40 -19.29
C ARG A 16 22.30 -10.19 -18.75
N LEU A 17 22.34 -9.06 -19.47
CA LEU A 17 21.66 -7.85 -19.06
C LEU A 17 20.13 -8.01 -19.08
N VAL A 18 19.58 -8.70 -20.08
CA VAL A 18 18.15 -9.04 -20.13
C VAL A 18 17.75 -9.91 -18.93
N GLY A 19 18.55 -10.92 -18.60
CA GLY A 19 18.28 -11.78 -17.44
C GLY A 19 18.24 -11.04 -16.11
N ILE A 20 19.13 -10.05 -15.91
CA ILE A 20 19.11 -9.20 -14.70
C ILE A 20 17.82 -8.36 -14.66
N ARG A 21 17.43 -7.76 -15.78
CA ARG A 21 16.20 -6.94 -15.85
C ARG A 21 14.93 -7.74 -15.63
N GLU A 22 14.90 -8.99 -16.07
CA GLU A 22 13.78 -9.90 -15.79
C GLU A 22 13.68 -10.21 -14.28
N GLN A 23 14.81 -10.43 -13.60
CA GLN A 23 14.84 -10.61 -12.16
C GLN A 23 14.39 -9.34 -11.42
N GLU A 24 14.80 -8.15 -11.84
CA GLU A 24 14.34 -6.88 -11.29
C GLU A 24 12.83 -6.70 -11.45
N LEU A 25 12.29 -7.02 -12.63
CA LEU A 25 10.86 -6.96 -12.90
C LEU A 25 10.06 -7.89 -11.97
N GLN A 26 10.53 -9.12 -11.77
CA GLN A 26 9.91 -10.07 -10.85
C GLN A 26 9.98 -9.58 -9.41
N TYR A 27 11.11 -8.98 -9.00
CA TYR A 27 11.27 -8.39 -7.67
C TYR A 27 10.24 -7.29 -7.39
N TYR A 28 10.08 -6.33 -8.30
CA TYR A 28 9.09 -5.25 -8.13
C TYR A 28 7.65 -5.77 -8.17
N THR A 29 7.37 -6.77 -9.01
CA THR A 29 6.03 -7.37 -9.09
C THR A 29 5.66 -8.07 -7.79
N ASN A 30 6.58 -8.84 -7.21
CA ASN A 30 6.37 -9.52 -5.94
C ASN A 30 6.21 -8.51 -4.79
N THR A 31 7.02 -7.44 -4.80
CA THR A 31 6.92 -6.37 -3.81
C THR A 31 5.56 -5.69 -3.85
N ALA A 32 5.08 -5.30 -5.04
CA ALA A 32 3.77 -4.68 -5.21
C ALA A 32 2.63 -5.60 -4.72
N ARG A 33 2.70 -6.91 -5.02
CA ARG A 33 1.71 -7.89 -4.52
C ARG A 33 1.74 -8.03 -3.00
N ASN A 34 2.92 -8.09 -2.40
CA ASN A 34 3.07 -8.19 -0.96
C ASN A 34 2.51 -6.95 -0.25
N ILE A 35 2.82 -5.75 -0.74
CA ILE A 35 2.28 -4.50 -0.19
C ILE A 35 0.75 -4.44 -0.38
N GLY A 36 0.25 -4.83 -1.55
CA GLY A 36 -1.19 -4.91 -1.82
C GLY A 36 -1.93 -5.82 -0.83
N ASN A 37 -1.38 -7.01 -0.55
CA ASN A 37 -1.94 -7.93 0.45
C ASN A 37 -1.93 -7.33 1.87
N GLN A 38 -0.84 -6.67 2.25
CA GLN A 38 -0.75 -6.02 3.57
C GLN A 38 -1.74 -4.85 3.69
N ALA A 39 -1.88 -4.04 2.64
CA ALA A 39 -2.85 -2.94 2.60
C ALA A 39 -4.30 -3.46 2.70
N ALA A 40 -4.61 -4.62 2.12
CA ALA A 40 -5.92 -5.26 2.25
C ALA A 40 -6.24 -5.64 3.71
N VAL A 41 -5.25 -6.16 4.46
CA VAL A 41 -5.43 -6.45 5.89
C VAL A 41 -5.68 -5.18 6.69
N ILE A 42 -4.93 -4.11 6.43
CA ILE A 42 -5.11 -2.80 7.08
C ILE A 42 -6.51 -2.24 6.81
N SER A 43 -6.99 -2.34 5.56
CA SER A 43 -8.33 -1.89 5.18
C SER A 43 -9.42 -2.66 5.94
N GLY A 44 -9.27 -3.99 6.06
CA GLY A 44 -10.18 -4.82 6.85
C GLY A 44 -10.20 -4.46 8.34
N LEU A 45 -9.02 -4.17 8.92
CA LEU A 45 -8.91 -3.70 10.30
C LEU A 45 -9.60 -2.34 10.48
N ALA A 46 -9.39 -1.39 9.57
CA ALA A 46 -10.04 -0.08 9.62
C ALA A 46 -11.58 -0.21 9.55
N TYR A 47 -12.09 -1.06 8.66
CA TYR A 47 -13.54 -1.34 8.57
C TYR A 47 -14.10 -1.97 9.86
N SER A 48 -13.35 -2.91 10.45
CA SER A 48 -13.75 -3.53 11.72
C SER A 48 -13.84 -2.53 12.87
N GLY A 49 -12.94 -1.53 12.90
CA GLY A 49 -12.96 -0.43 13.88
C GLY A 49 -14.21 0.43 13.77
N ILE A 50 -14.63 0.79 12.56
CA ILE A 50 -15.87 1.55 12.30
C ILE A 50 -17.09 0.76 12.80
N ARG A 51 -17.13 -0.54 12.50
CA ARG A 51 -18.25 -1.41 12.91
C ARG A 51 -18.34 -1.56 14.43
N TYR A 52 -17.20 -1.69 15.11
CA TYR A 52 -17.15 -1.82 16.56
C TYR A 52 -17.69 -0.55 17.25
N HIS A 53 -17.32 0.61 16.73
CA HIS A 53 -17.81 1.90 17.23
C HIS A 53 -19.34 2.02 17.13
N TYR A 54 -19.92 1.71 15.97
CA TYR A 54 -21.38 1.74 15.75
C TYR A 54 -22.15 0.80 16.68
N LEU A 55 -21.59 -0.36 17.01
CA LEU A 55 -22.23 -1.32 17.92
C LEU A 55 -22.24 -0.81 19.38
N LEU A 56 -21.20 -0.11 19.80
CA LEU A 56 -21.07 0.46 21.14
C LEU A 56 -22.02 1.63 21.38
N GLU A 57 -22.12 2.56 20.43
CA GLU A 57 -23.08 3.68 20.50
C GLU A 57 -24.53 3.18 20.65
N ARG A 58 -24.87 2.07 19.98
CA ARG A 58 -26.23 1.51 20.04
C ARG A 58 -26.58 0.90 21.41
N GLN A 59 -25.59 0.45 22.19
CA GLN A 59 -25.82 -0.28 23.43
C GLN A 59 -25.85 0.62 24.67
N HIS A 60 -25.24 1.80 24.61
CA HIS A 60 -25.30 2.81 25.66
C HIS A 60 -26.15 3.99 25.19
N ASN A 61 -27.35 4.16 25.76
CA ASN A 61 -28.16 5.37 25.60
C ASN A 61 -27.30 6.59 26.01
N TYR A 62 -26.72 7.27 25.02
CA TYR A 62 -25.60 8.18 25.22
C TYR A 62 -26.07 9.55 25.73
N GLN A 63 -25.80 9.81 27.01
CA GLN A 63 -25.99 11.12 27.63
C GLN A 63 -24.85 12.03 27.15
N GLN A 64 -25.23 13.01 26.34
CA GLN A 64 -24.38 13.83 25.49
C GLN A 64 -23.52 14.82 26.32
N SER A 65 -22.24 14.52 26.50
CA SER A 65 -21.25 15.51 26.95
C SER A 65 -20.55 16.11 25.72
N MET A 66 -20.67 17.42 25.54
CA MET A 66 -20.19 18.20 24.38
C MET A 66 -18.69 18.05 24.05
N GLY A 67 -17.88 17.51 24.97
CA GLY A 67 -16.45 17.27 24.76
C GLY A 67 -16.12 15.97 24.02
N ASP A 68 -16.98 14.95 24.09
CA ASP A 68 -16.71 13.62 23.52
C ASP A 68 -16.99 13.54 22.01
N SER A 69 -17.90 14.38 21.50
CA SER A 69 -18.34 14.35 20.10
C SER A 69 -17.27 14.79 19.09
N LEU A 70 -16.31 15.62 19.51
CA LEU A 70 -15.17 15.99 18.64
C LEU A 70 -14.16 14.83 18.49
N ALA A 71 -13.84 14.14 19.59
CA ALA A 71 -12.94 12.98 19.56
C ALA A 71 -13.54 11.83 18.73
N GLU A 72 -14.85 11.64 18.85
CA GLU A 72 -15.63 10.66 18.10
C GLU A 72 -15.65 10.96 16.59
N CYS A 73 -15.96 12.20 16.20
CA CYS A 73 -15.87 12.65 14.80
C CYS A 73 -14.46 12.50 14.24
N LEU A 74 -13.44 12.88 15.01
CA LEU A 74 -12.04 12.75 14.59
C LEU A 74 -11.69 11.29 14.35
N PHE A 75 -12.02 10.39 15.28
CA PHE A 75 -11.78 8.97 15.15
C PHE A 75 -12.44 8.36 13.90
N LEU A 76 -13.72 8.68 13.64
CA LEU A 76 -14.45 8.19 12.47
C LEU A 76 -13.88 8.74 11.15
N SER A 77 -13.49 10.01 11.14
CA SER A 77 -12.86 10.65 9.97
C SER A 77 -11.48 10.05 9.68
N LEU A 78 -10.65 9.81 10.70
CA LEU A 78 -9.33 9.18 10.56
C LEU A 78 -9.44 7.75 10.01
N LEU A 79 -10.39 6.96 10.51
CA LEU A 79 -10.62 5.60 10.02
C LEU A 79 -11.13 5.55 8.57
N SER A 80 -12.07 6.43 8.20
CA SER A 80 -12.58 6.49 6.83
C SER A 80 -11.51 6.93 5.83
N VAL A 81 -10.67 7.90 6.19
CA VAL A 81 -9.51 8.32 5.38
C VAL A 81 -8.48 7.19 5.27
N THR A 82 -8.21 6.46 6.35
CA THR A 82 -7.31 5.28 6.35
C THR A 82 -7.84 4.20 5.39
N LEU A 83 -9.13 3.93 5.44
CA LEU A 83 -9.79 2.95 4.56
C LEU A 83 -9.68 3.39 3.09
N GLY A 84 -9.97 4.65 2.78
CA GLY A 84 -9.84 5.20 1.42
C GLY A 84 -8.40 5.10 0.89
N CYS A 85 -7.42 5.51 1.70
CA CYS A 85 -6.00 5.49 1.32
C CYS A 85 -5.48 4.05 1.12
N SER A 86 -5.87 3.11 1.99
CA SER A 86 -5.49 1.70 1.84
C SER A 86 -6.11 1.06 0.60
N LEU A 87 -7.39 1.32 0.30
CA LEU A 87 -8.01 0.85 -0.94
C LEU A 87 -7.34 1.42 -2.20
N GLN A 88 -6.98 2.70 -2.20
CA GLN A 88 -6.24 3.32 -3.30
C GLN A 88 -4.87 2.65 -3.48
N THR A 89 -4.18 2.32 -2.39
CA THR A 89 -2.89 1.60 -2.41
C THR A 89 -3.03 0.21 -3.03
N ILE A 90 -4.08 -0.53 -2.68
CA ILE A 90 -4.39 -1.85 -3.28
C ILE A 90 -4.63 -1.72 -4.78
N PHE A 91 -5.42 -0.72 -5.20
CA PHE A 91 -5.71 -0.51 -6.61
C PHE A 91 -4.46 -0.17 -7.42
N VAL A 92 -3.63 0.77 -6.94
CA VAL A 92 -2.39 1.18 -7.63
C VAL A 92 -1.38 0.03 -7.65
N SER A 93 -1.21 -0.69 -6.55
CA SER A 93 -0.29 -1.85 -6.51
C SER A 93 -0.73 -2.98 -7.44
N MET A 94 -2.04 -3.23 -7.56
CA MET A 94 -2.58 -4.20 -8.51
C MET A 94 -2.34 -3.78 -9.96
N LEU A 95 -2.57 -2.49 -10.29
CA LEU A 95 -2.29 -1.97 -11.63
C LEU A 95 -0.82 -2.12 -11.99
N VAL A 96 0.10 -1.79 -11.09
CA VAL A 96 1.55 -1.93 -11.31
C VAL A 96 1.95 -3.40 -11.50
N ALA A 97 1.41 -4.30 -10.68
CA ALA A 97 1.69 -5.73 -10.76
C ALA A 97 1.11 -6.41 -12.02
N LEU A 98 0.08 -5.83 -12.64
CA LEU A 98 -0.51 -6.32 -13.89
C LEU A 98 0.15 -5.69 -15.13
N LEU A 99 0.32 -4.37 -15.14
CA LEU A 99 0.83 -3.62 -16.30
C LEU A 99 2.33 -3.83 -16.51
N GLY A 100 3.12 -3.90 -15.43
CA GLY A 100 4.57 -4.09 -15.48
C GLY A 100 5.01 -5.27 -16.35
N PRO A 101 4.57 -6.51 -16.05
CA PRO A 101 4.93 -7.68 -16.85
C PRO A 101 4.31 -7.67 -18.26
N GLN A 102 3.13 -7.06 -18.45
CA GLN A 102 2.53 -7.00 -19.79
C GLN A 102 3.29 -6.09 -20.75
N LEU A 103 3.80 -4.96 -20.27
CA LEU A 103 4.65 -4.06 -21.07
C LEU A 103 5.99 -4.71 -21.39
N ALA A 104 6.57 -5.46 -20.44
CA ALA A 104 7.83 -6.16 -20.64
C ALA A 104 7.76 -7.29 -21.69
N LEU A 105 6.64 -8.03 -21.77
CA LEU A 105 6.48 -9.17 -22.68
C LEU A 105 5.96 -8.81 -24.08
N ARG A 106 5.26 -7.69 -24.23
CA ARG A 106 4.62 -7.29 -25.50
C ARG A 106 5.27 -6.07 -26.16
N GLY A 107 6.21 -5.43 -25.47
CA GLY A 107 6.88 -4.24 -25.97
C GLY A 107 7.98 -4.54 -27.00
N PRO A 108 8.34 -3.55 -27.84
CA PRO A 108 9.49 -3.66 -28.75
C PRO A 108 10.81 -3.81 -27.97
N ASP A 109 11.89 -4.22 -28.66
CA ASP A 109 13.22 -4.37 -28.06
C ASP A 109 13.63 -3.10 -27.29
N GLY A 110 13.90 -3.25 -25.99
CA GLY A 110 14.20 -2.15 -25.06
C GLY A 110 13.08 -1.79 -24.09
N SER A 111 11.82 -2.16 -24.38
CA SER A 111 10.65 -1.85 -23.54
C SER A 111 10.73 -2.46 -22.13
N LEU A 112 11.50 -3.53 -21.94
CA LEU A 112 11.75 -4.13 -20.62
C LEU A 112 12.41 -3.12 -19.67
N ARG A 113 13.33 -2.30 -20.16
CA ARG A 113 14.01 -1.29 -19.36
C ARG A 113 13.04 -0.20 -18.91
N ASP A 114 12.20 0.27 -19.82
CA ASP A 114 11.22 1.32 -19.54
C ASP A 114 10.12 0.82 -18.58
N ALA A 115 9.71 -0.45 -18.72
CA ALA A 115 8.76 -1.08 -17.81
C ALA A 115 9.32 -1.17 -16.37
N VAL A 116 10.59 -1.57 -16.21
CA VAL A 116 11.25 -1.65 -14.89
C VAL A 116 11.40 -0.26 -14.27
N GLU A 117 11.81 0.75 -15.04
CA GLU A 117 11.94 2.12 -14.56
C GLU A 117 10.59 2.69 -14.10
N GLY A 118 9.53 2.44 -14.88
CA GLY A 118 8.16 2.81 -14.50
C GLY A 118 7.74 2.13 -13.20
N MET A 119 7.95 0.82 -13.07
CA MET A 119 7.64 0.10 -11.83
C MET A 119 8.42 0.64 -10.62
N HIS A 120 9.69 1.01 -10.80
CA HIS A 120 10.51 1.58 -9.72
C HIS A 120 9.94 2.92 -9.22
N GLN A 121 9.55 3.81 -10.13
CA GLN A 121 8.95 5.11 -9.77
C GLN A 121 7.63 4.95 -9.02
N TRP A 122 6.74 4.09 -9.52
CA TRP A 122 5.45 3.83 -8.87
C TRP A 122 5.59 3.11 -7.53
N ASN A 123 6.60 2.25 -7.36
CA ASN A 123 6.84 1.55 -6.11
C ASN A 123 7.10 2.51 -4.94
N SER A 124 7.84 3.60 -5.19
CA SER A 124 8.07 4.65 -4.17
C SER A 124 6.76 5.31 -3.73
N VAL A 125 5.85 5.57 -4.68
CA VAL A 125 4.52 6.15 -4.39
C VAL A 125 3.64 5.18 -3.60
N ILE A 126 3.64 3.89 -3.97
CA ILE A 126 2.90 2.83 -3.27
C ILE A 126 3.37 2.72 -1.82
N ILE A 127 4.69 2.71 -1.59
CA ILE A 127 5.28 2.65 -0.25
C ILE A 127 4.89 3.90 0.55
N ALA A 128 4.94 5.10 -0.05
CA ALA A 128 4.53 6.32 0.63
C ALA A 128 3.07 6.27 1.08
N LEU A 129 2.14 5.92 0.18
CA LEU A 129 0.71 5.78 0.50
C LEU A 129 0.46 4.72 1.59
N PHE A 130 1.15 3.58 1.50
CA PHE A 130 1.07 2.52 2.51
C PHE A 130 1.51 3.02 3.88
N MET A 131 2.66 3.71 3.97
CA MET A 131 3.16 4.26 5.23
C MET A 131 2.24 5.34 5.80
N THR A 132 1.66 6.20 4.94
CA THR A 132 0.65 7.18 5.36
C THR A 132 -0.58 6.49 5.96
N SER A 133 -1.06 5.40 5.34
CA SER A 133 -2.20 4.63 5.86
C SER A 133 -1.90 3.98 7.21
N LEU A 134 -0.68 3.48 7.41
CA LEU A 134 -0.24 2.92 8.69
C LEU A 134 -0.20 3.98 9.79
N ILE A 135 0.34 5.16 9.51
CA ILE A 135 0.41 6.26 10.50
C ILE A 135 -1.00 6.71 10.91
N LEU A 136 -1.90 6.88 9.93
CA LEU A 136 -3.30 7.25 10.21
C LEU A 136 -4.01 6.18 11.05
N LEU A 137 -3.78 4.90 10.75
CA LEU A 137 -4.32 3.80 11.55
C LEU A 137 -3.80 3.87 12.99
N GLN A 138 -2.51 4.07 13.20
CA GLN A 138 -1.93 4.17 14.54
C GLN A 138 -2.49 5.37 15.31
N LEU A 139 -2.60 6.54 14.66
CA LEU A 139 -3.22 7.72 15.27
C LEU A 139 -4.68 7.46 15.69
N SER A 140 -5.44 6.72 14.89
CA SER A 140 -6.81 6.31 15.27
C SER A 140 -6.84 5.41 16.49
N ALA A 141 -5.87 4.47 16.61
CA ALA A 141 -5.77 3.59 17.77
C ALA A 141 -5.37 4.34 19.05
N PHE A 142 -4.44 5.30 18.96
CA PHE A 142 -4.08 6.18 20.07
C PHE A 142 -5.26 7.02 20.54
N SER A 143 -6.07 7.53 19.61
CA SER A 143 -7.29 8.29 19.93
C SER A 143 -8.28 7.45 20.74
N LEU A 144 -8.52 6.19 20.36
CA LEU A 144 -9.37 5.27 21.14
C LEU A 144 -8.85 5.03 22.56
N MET A 145 -7.53 4.82 22.69
CA MET A 145 -6.93 4.54 23.99
C MET A 145 -7.05 5.75 24.93
N CYS A 146 -6.85 6.96 24.40
CA CYS A 146 -7.03 8.20 25.15
C CYS A 146 -8.48 8.38 25.62
N VAL A 147 -9.48 8.12 24.76
CA VAL A 147 -10.91 8.17 25.11
C VAL A 147 -11.30 7.11 26.15
N ARG A 148 -10.63 5.96 26.16
CA ARG A 148 -10.90 4.90 27.14
C ARG A 148 -10.32 5.22 28.52
N ASP A 149 -9.18 5.91 28.58
CA ASP A 149 -8.53 6.29 29.84
C ASP A 149 -9.34 7.34 30.61
N THR A 150 -9.95 8.30 29.90
CA THR A 150 -10.84 9.30 30.52
C THR A 150 -12.08 8.67 31.15
N ARG A 151 -12.61 7.57 30.60
CA ARG A 151 -13.77 6.84 31.15
C ARG A 151 -13.42 5.86 32.28
N GLY A 152 -12.14 5.55 32.47
CA GLY A 152 -11.67 4.65 33.53
C GLY A 152 -11.48 5.30 34.90
N CYS A 153 -11.51 6.64 34.97
CA CYS A 153 -11.29 7.41 36.21
C CYS A 153 -12.59 7.67 36.99
N ASP A 154 -13.75 7.33 36.44
CA ASP A 154 -15.08 7.59 37.04
C ASP A 154 -15.67 6.39 37.82
N THR A 155 -14.88 5.35 38.11
CA THR A 155 -15.26 4.22 39.00
C THR A 155 -14.32 4.08 40.17
#